data_AF-A0A3D1PLS8-F1
#
_entry.id   AF-A0A3D1PLS8-F1
#
_cell.length_a   1.000
_cell.length_b   1.000
_cell.length_c   1.000
_cell.angle_alpha   90.00
_cell.angle_beta   90.00
_cell.angle_gamma   90.00
#
_symmetry.space_group_name_H-M   'P 1'
#
loop_
_entity.id
_entity.type
_entity.pdbx_description
1 polymer ?
#
loop_
_entity_poly.entity_id
_entity_poly.type
_entity_poly.pdbx_seq_one_letter_code
_entity_poly.pdbx_strand_id
1 'polypeptide(L)'
;MQKIKINNKLITILFIVYLIISFFINSVKMIYDYFDEVEIGTDFNKESFIALYEKELQDMTEEDKEELEIIKQMPDDEFEGYVRQRLYINIFIILGISLAITFFKNIFLIILFIVIKLVSKKIRKEKLNKDDFKRSKDYYRDILDGYGACELSWIDDFKLEIPKDIIAELLQLENEKVIKINEDNIEMLENFDTNNLNETQKYLLSCIEDGKVKNISEIKLQETVRKDALKHKIVEQREESKKKKKKRMFKAILIAVIVNIVMRVAFNIISEMNFENNMIPIISFVIYVIALMIFALYPTIVIISFIIYNVKSTLDPYFRTKEGEELNRSIEGLKNYLKDYTLLDEQEKDGIVVWEEYLVYSVLFNQNKKMIDKYKSIVK
;
A
#
# COMPACT_ATOMS: atom_id res chain seq x y z
N MET A 1 16.12 -1.07 -16.70
CA MET A 1 14.70 -1.22 -16.33
C MET A 1 14.41 -0.30 -15.15
N GLN A 2 13.95 0.93 -15.41
CA GLN A 2 13.60 1.88 -14.34
C GLN A 2 12.40 1.32 -13.55
N LYS A 3 12.63 0.95 -12.29
CA LYS A 3 11.53 0.55 -11.40
C LYS A 3 10.84 1.82 -10.95
N ILE A 4 9.63 2.05 -11.46
CA ILE A 4 8.73 3.11 -11.02
C ILE A 4 8.65 3.07 -9.49
N LYS A 5 8.89 4.21 -8.84
CA LYS A 5 8.72 4.39 -7.39
C LYS A 5 7.25 4.22 -7.08
N ILE A 6 6.85 3.00 -6.75
CA ILE A 6 5.42 2.72 -6.57
C ILE A 6 4.99 3.22 -5.19
N ASN A 7 4.49 4.45 -5.13
CA ASN A 7 3.95 5.04 -3.91
C ASN A 7 2.78 4.17 -3.40
N ASN A 8 2.91 3.59 -2.19
CA ASN A 8 1.89 2.70 -1.61
C ASN A 8 0.49 3.33 -1.57
N LYS A 9 0.39 4.66 -1.41
CA LYS A 9 -0.88 5.40 -1.48
C LYS A 9 -1.42 5.40 -2.92
N LEU A 10 -0.56 5.67 -3.90
CA LEU A 10 -0.90 5.62 -5.32
C LEU A 10 -1.32 4.20 -5.76
N ILE A 11 -0.62 3.13 -5.34
CA ILE A 11 -1.05 1.75 -5.60
C ILE A 11 -2.44 1.50 -5.03
N THR A 12 -2.66 1.95 -3.80
CA THR A 12 -3.96 1.77 -3.15
C THR A 12 -5.06 2.48 -3.95
N ILE A 13 -4.80 3.71 -4.41
CA ILE A 13 -5.73 4.47 -5.25
C ILE A 13 -5.95 3.75 -6.58
N LEU A 14 -4.90 3.35 -7.28
CA LEU A 14 -4.99 2.64 -8.56
C LEU A 14 -5.76 1.33 -8.43
N PHE A 15 -5.55 0.57 -7.36
CA PHE A 15 -6.28 -0.66 -7.09
C PHE A 15 -7.77 -0.41 -6.83
N ILE A 16 -8.11 0.64 -6.07
CA ILE A 16 -9.50 1.05 -5.84
C ILE A 16 -10.16 1.49 -7.15
N VAL A 17 -9.47 2.32 -7.95
CA VAL A 17 -9.95 2.79 -9.26
C VAL A 17 -10.18 1.61 -10.19
N TYR A 18 -9.29 0.62 -10.22
CA TYR A 18 -9.47 -0.62 -10.98
C TYR A 18 -10.76 -1.36 -10.59
N LEU A 19 -11.03 -1.52 -9.28
CA LEU A 19 -12.25 -2.19 -8.82
C LEU A 19 -13.51 -1.41 -9.20
N ILE A 20 -13.47 -0.08 -9.10
CA ILE A 20 -14.58 0.81 -9.50
C ILE A 20 -14.86 0.69 -11.00
N ILE A 21 -13.82 0.75 -11.84
CA ILE A 21 -13.97 0.58 -13.30
C ILE A 21 -14.53 -0.80 -13.63
N SER A 22 -14.02 -1.86 -12.99
CA SER A 22 -14.52 -3.23 -13.19
C SER A 22 -16.01 -3.36 -12.83
N PHE A 23 -16.44 -2.70 -11.75
CA PHE A 23 -17.85 -2.63 -11.37
C PHE A 23 -18.70 -1.91 -12.41
N PHE A 24 -18.27 -0.74 -12.90
CA PHE A 24 -19.02 -0.01 -13.92
C PHE A 24 -19.15 -0.80 -15.23
N ILE A 25 -18.07 -1.45 -15.68
CA ILE A 25 -18.11 -2.28 -16.89
C ILE A 25 -19.12 -3.42 -16.75
N ASN A 26 -19.10 -4.15 -15.62
CA ASN A 26 -20.07 -5.24 -15.39
C ASN A 26 -21.51 -4.71 -15.30
N SER A 27 -21.70 -3.54 -14.68
CA SER A 27 -23.03 -2.93 -14.49
C SER A 27 -23.63 -2.48 -15.83
N VAL A 28 -22.85 -1.75 -16.63
CA VAL A 28 -23.29 -1.29 -17.96
C VAL A 28 -23.62 -2.49 -18.84
N LYS A 29 -22.80 -3.55 -18.81
CA LYS A 29 -23.08 -4.77 -19.57
C LYS A 29 -24.42 -5.39 -19.17
N MET A 30 -24.65 -5.61 -17.88
CA MET A 30 -25.91 -6.24 -17.44
C MET A 30 -27.13 -5.36 -17.63
N ILE A 31 -26.98 -4.04 -17.53
CA ILE A 31 -28.06 -3.10 -17.87
C ILE A 31 -28.37 -3.17 -19.36
N TYR A 32 -27.35 -3.21 -20.22
CA TYR A 32 -27.53 -3.38 -21.67
C TYR A 32 -28.24 -4.70 -21.98
N ASP A 33 -27.76 -5.82 -21.42
CA ASP A 33 -28.35 -7.14 -21.61
C ASP A 33 -29.82 -7.16 -21.14
N TYR A 34 -30.14 -6.52 -20.01
CA TYR A 34 -31.52 -6.37 -19.51
C TYR A 34 -32.42 -5.57 -20.46
N PHE A 35 -31.94 -4.44 -21.00
CA PHE A 35 -32.73 -3.64 -21.94
C PHE A 35 -32.91 -4.31 -23.32
N ASP A 36 -31.93 -5.11 -23.75
CA ASP A 36 -32.00 -5.90 -24.98
C ASP A 36 -33.02 -7.06 -24.84
N GLU A 37 -33.03 -7.74 -23.69
CA GLU A 37 -33.99 -8.82 -23.39
C GLU A 37 -35.44 -8.32 -23.24
N VAL A 38 -35.66 -7.13 -22.67
CA VAL A 38 -37.00 -6.59 -22.41
C VAL A 38 -37.66 -5.99 -23.67
N GLU A 39 -36.99 -6.00 -24.85
CA GLU A 39 -37.49 -5.40 -26.10
C GLU A 39 -38.16 -4.03 -25.87
N ILE A 40 -37.53 -3.15 -25.07
CA ILE A 40 -38.05 -1.78 -24.87
C ILE A 40 -37.77 -0.98 -26.15
N GLY A 41 -38.53 -1.29 -27.19
CA GLY A 41 -38.67 -0.46 -28.37
C GLY A 41 -39.38 0.85 -28.02
N THR A 42 -39.28 1.81 -28.92
CA THR A 42 -39.85 3.16 -28.76
C THR A 42 -41.38 3.21 -28.61
N ASP A 43 -42.08 2.07 -28.70
CA ASP A 43 -43.54 1.92 -28.58
C ASP A 43 -43.95 0.98 -27.43
N PHE A 44 -43.23 0.99 -26.30
CA PHE A 44 -43.57 0.18 -25.12
C PHE A 44 -44.87 0.69 -24.47
N ASN A 45 -45.98 0.00 -24.75
CA ASN A 45 -47.32 0.33 -24.24
C ASN A 45 -47.83 -0.74 -23.26
N LYS A 46 -48.92 -0.44 -22.55
CA LYS A 46 -49.49 -1.35 -21.53
C LYS A 46 -49.79 -2.76 -22.05
N GLU A 47 -50.27 -2.88 -23.28
CA GLU A 47 -50.58 -4.17 -23.91
C GLU A 47 -49.32 -5.02 -24.18
N SER A 48 -48.24 -4.39 -24.66
CA SER A 48 -46.95 -5.05 -24.87
C SER A 48 -46.32 -5.53 -23.55
N PHE A 49 -46.44 -4.75 -22.47
CA PHE A 49 -45.98 -5.16 -21.14
C PHE A 49 -46.77 -6.35 -20.60
N ILE A 50 -48.10 -6.34 -20.71
CA ILE A 50 -48.96 -7.46 -20.29
C ILE A 50 -48.61 -8.71 -21.10
N ALA A 51 -48.40 -8.60 -22.42
CA ALA A 51 -48.03 -9.72 -23.27
C ALA A 51 -46.64 -10.29 -22.93
N LEU A 52 -45.67 -9.44 -22.56
CA LEU A 52 -44.36 -9.86 -22.08
C LEU A 52 -44.46 -10.58 -20.72
N TYR A 53 -45.23 -10.00 -19.79
CA TYR A 53 -45.50 -10.58 -18.48
C TYR A 53 -46.17 -11.95 -18.62
N GLU A 54 -47.19 -12.07 -19.48
CA GLU A 54 -47.86 -13.33 -19.82
C GLU A 54 -46.94 -14.37 -20.47
N LYS A 55 -45.88 -13.95 -21.18
CA LYS A 55 -44.94 -14.84 -21.88
C LYS A 55 -43.84 -15.40 -20.98
N GLU A 56 -43.40 -14.67 -19.96
CA GLU A 56 -42.43 -15.15 -18.95
C GLU A 56 -43.04 -16.18 -17.96
N LEU A 57 -44.35 -16.45 -18.05
CA LEU A 57 -45.14 -17.17 -17.05
C LEU A 57 -45.39 -18.66 -17.38
N GLN A 58 -44.44 -19.54 -17.04
CA GLN A 58 -44.67 -21.01 -17.08
C GLN A 58 -45.05 -21.66 -15.74
N ASP A 59 -44.93 -20.98 -14.58
CA ASP A 59 -45.26 -21.55 -13.26
C ASP A 59 -45.75 -20.47 -12.26
N MET A 60 -47.01 -20.03 -12.36
CA MET A 60 -47.54 -18.97 -11.48
C MET A 60 -47.85 -19.44 -10.06
N THR A 61 -47.50 -18.60 -9.08
CA THR A 61 -48.17 -18.54 -7.78
C THR A 61 -49.46 -17.70 -7.89
N GLU A 62 -50.43 -17.87 -6.98
CA GLU A 62 -51.68 -17.08 -7.02
C GLU A 62 -51.44 -15.56 -6.86
N GLU A 63 -50.35 -15.15 -6.21
CA GLU A 63 -49.94 -13.73 -6.09
C GLU A 63 -49.59 -13.11 -7.45
N ASP A 64 -48.91 -13.84 -8.33
CA ASP A 64 -48.52 -13.33 -9.66
C ASP A 64 -49.75 -13.09 -10.56
N LYS A 65 -50.80 -13.92 -10.39
CA LYS A 65 -52.08 -13.77 -11.09
C LYS A 65 -52.86 -12.55 -10.61
N GLU A 66 -52.90 -12.32 -9.29
CA GLU A 66 -53.54 -11.13 -8.72
C GLU A 66 -52.82 -9.84 -9.15
N GLU A 67 -51.48 -9.83 -9.17
CA GLU A 67 -50.70 -8.68 -9.65
C GLU A 67 -51.02 -8.35 -11.12
N LEU A 68 -51.13 -9.38 -11.98
CA LEU A 68 -51.48 -9.20 -13.39
C LEU A 68 -52.90 -8.64 -13.59
N GLU A 69 -53.88 -9.06 -12.78
CA GLU A 69 -55.23 -8.48 -12.84
C GLU A 69 -55.24 -7.01 -12.39
N ILE A 70 -54.48 -6.67 -11.35
CA ILE A 70 -54.30 -5.28 -10.88
C ILE A 70 -53.70 -4.42 -12.01
N ILE A 71 -52.66 -4.91 -12.69
CA ILE A 71 -52.02 -4.21 -13.82
C ILE A 71 -53.01 -4.01 -14.96
N LYS A 72 -53.82 -5.02 -15.31
CA LYS A 72 -54.85 -4.91 -16.37
C LYS A 72 -55.87 -3.81 -16.09
N GLN A 73 -56.26 -3.62 -14.83
CA GLN A 73 -57.28 -2.63 -14.42
C GLN A 73 -56.71 -1.23 -14.14
N MET A 74 -55.38 -1.07 -14.09
CA MET A 74 -54.72 0.20 -13.73
C MET A 74 -54.93 1.32 -14.78
N PRO A 75 -55.21 2.58 -14.39
CA PRO A 75 -55.19 3.72 -15.30
C PRO A 75 -53.84 3.91 -16.00
N ASP A 76 -53.82 4.44 -17.23
CA ASP A 76 -52.57 4.57 -18.01
C ASP A 76 -51.53 5.50 -17.35
N ASP A 77 -51.99 6.55 -16.66
CA ASP A 77 -51.15 7.49 -15.91
C ASP A 77 -50.52 6.85 -14.65
N GLU A 78 -51.24 5.97 -13.98
CA GLU A 78 -50.70 5.16 -12.86
C GLU A 78 -49.77 4.05 -13.37
N PHE A 79 -50.06 3.48 -14.54
CA PHE A 79 -49.26 2.42 -15.18
C PHE A 79 -47.85 2.91 -15.56
N GLU A 80 -47.72 4.10 -16.13
CA GLU A 80 -46.40 4.69 -16.39
C GLU A 80 -45.56 4.85 -15.11
N GLY A 81 -46.21 5.23 -14.00
CA GLY A 81 -45.59 5.32 -12.68
C GLY A 81 -45.11 3.95 -12.17
N TYR A 82 -45.96 2.94 -12.28
CA TYR A 82 -45.65 1.55 -11.90
C TYR A 82 -44.47 0.97 -12.69
N VAL A 83 -44.46 1.10 -14.01
CA VAL A 83 -43.37 0.62 -14.89
C VAL A 83 -42.05 1.29 -14.51
N ARG A 84 -42.07 2.61 -14.29
CA ARG A 84 -40.88 3.36 -13.88
C ARG A 84 -40.33 2.88 -12.53
N GLN A 85 -41.21 2.61 -11.56
CA GLN A 85 -40.81 2.10 -10.25
C GLN A 85 -40.17 0.71 -10.36
N ARG A 86 -40.78 -0.22 -11.12
CA ARG A 86 -40.21 -1.56 -11.38
C ARG A 86 -38.84 -1.46 -12.05
N LEU A 87 -38.70 -0.58 -13.05
CA LEU A 87 -37.45 -0.37 -13.76
C LEU A 87 -36.34 0.13 -12.82
N TYR A 88 -36.65 1.06 -11.91
CA TYR A 88 -35.68 1.47 -10.88
C TYR A 88 -35.29 0.31 -9.96
N ILE A 89 -36.25 -0.48 -9.47
CA ILE A 89 -35.98 -1.65 -8.62
C ILE A 89 -35.05 -2.64 -9.32
N ASN A 90 -35.35 -2.97 -10.58
CA ASN A 90 -34.54 -3.90 -11.37
C ASN A 90 -33.13 -3.37 -11.61
N ILE A 91 -32.97 -2.08 -11.92
CA ILE A 91 -31.65 -1.45 -12.03
C ILE A 91 -30.89 -1.56 -10.70
N PHE A 92 -31.53 -1.31 -9.55
CA PHE A 92 -30.88 -1.47 -8.24
C PHE A 92 -30.44 -2.91 -7.96
N ILE A 93 -31.26 -3.90 -8.34
CA ILE A 93 -30.92 -5.32 -8.21
C ILE A 93 -29.71 -5.66 -9.11
N ILE A 94 -29.72 -5.22 -10.36
CA ILE A 94 -28.61 -5.41 -11.31
C ILE A 94 -27.32 -4.80 -10.78
N LEU A 95 -27.38 -3.59 -10.21
CA LEU A 95 -26.23 -2.95 -9.57
C LEU A 95 -25.72 -3.76 -8.38
N GLY A 96 -26.61 -4.30 -7.55
CA GLY A 96 -26.24 -5.19 -6.44
C GLY A 96 -25.54 -6.47 -6.90
N ILE A 97 -26.10 -7.14 -7.90
CA ILE A 97 -25.53 -8.36 -8.50
C ILE A 97 -24.17 -8.05 -9.15
N SER A 98 -24.06 -6.93 -9.86
CA SER A 98 -22.82 -6.47 -10.48
C SER A 98 -21.71 -6.24 -9.47
N LEU A 99 -22.05 -5.66 -8.32
CA LEU A 99 -21.10 -5.46 -7.23
C LEU A 99 -20.61 -6.80 -6.68
N ALA A 100 -21.51 -7.76 -6.44
CA ALA A 100 -21.15 -9.09 -5.99
C ALA A 100 -20.25 -9.83 -7.01
N ILE A 101 -20.62 -9.84 -8.28
CA ILE A 101 -19.83 -10.44 -9.37
C ILE A 101 -18.44 -9.81 -9.44
N THR A 102 -18.35 -8.49 -9.33
CA THR A 102 -17.07 -7.77 -9.36
C THR A 102 -16.19 -8.17 -8.19
N PHE A 103 -16.76 -8.29 -6.99
CA PHE A 103 -16.05 -8.74 -5.80
C PHE A 103 -15.54 -10.18 -5.95
N PHE A 104 -16.40 -11.11 -6.37
CA PHE A 104 -16.03 -12.53 -6.55
C PHE A 104 -15.00 -12.72 -7.66
N LYS A 105 -15.15 -12.06 -8.82
CA LYS A 105 -14.16 -12.10 -9.91
C LYS A 105 -12.78 -11.62 -9.47
N ASN A 106 -12.73 -10.62 -8.58
CA ASN A 106 -11.49 -10.01 -8.12
C ASN A 106 -11.01 -10.52 -6.75
N ILE A 107 -11.64 -11.56 -6.18
CA ILE A 107 -11.39 -11.99 -4.80
C ILE A 107 -9.91 -12.34 -4.53
N PHE A 108 -9.24 -13.00 -5.48
CA PHE A 108 -7.83 -13.34 -5.36
C PHE A 108 -6.91 -12.11 -5.40
N LEU A 109 -7.23 -11.11 -6.23
CA LEU A 109 -6.47 -9.85 -6.29
C LEU A 109 -6.65 -9.04 -5.00
N ILE A 110 -7.87 -9.00 -4.46
CA ILE A 110 -8.18 -8.36 -3.17
C ILE A 110 -7.40 -9.03 -2.04
N ILE A 111 -7.41 -10.37 -1.99
CA ILE A 111 -6.64 -11.15 -1.01
C ILE A 111 -5.15 -10.85 -1.15
N LEU A 112 -4.61 -10.91 -2.35
CA LEU A 112 -3.20 -10.64 -2.61
C LEU A 112 -2.80 -9.24 -2.12
N PHE A 113 -3.62 -8.22 -2.44
CA PHE A 113 -3.39 -6.85 -2.01
C PHE A 113 -3.40 -6.70 -0.48
N ILE A 114 -4.39 -7.29 0.19
CA ILE A 114 -4.48 -7.28 1.66
C ILE A 114 -3.27 -7.98 2.29
N VAL A 115 -2.90 -9.15 1.79
CA VAL A 115 -1.76 -9.92 2.31
C VAL A 115 -0.45 -9.16 2.14
N ILE A 116 -0.22 -8.53 0.99
CA ILE A 116 0.97 -7.68 0.77
C ILE A 116 1.05 -6.59 1.85
N LYS A 117 -0.05 -5.91 2.16
CA LYS A 117 -0.09 -4.88 3.21
C LYS A 117 0.18 -5.44 4.60
N LEU A 118 -0.47 -6.56 4.97
CA LEU A 118 -0.30 -7.19 6.28
C LEU A 118 1.15 -7.67 6.50
N VAL A 119 1.72 -8.35 5.51
CA VAL A 119 3.11 -8.82 5.56
C VAL A 119 4.08 -7.63 5.62
N SER A 120 3.86 -6.58 4.84
CA SER A 120 4.69 -5.37 4.89
C SER A 120 4.65 -4.71 6.27
N LYS A 121 3.46 -4.62 6.87
CA LYS A 121 3.29 -4.09 8.24
C LYS A 121 4.00 -4.98 9.26
N LYS A 122 3.94 -6.30 9.11
CA LYS A 122 4.62 -7.26 9.98
C LYS A 122 6.14 -7.10 9.91
N ILE A 123 6.73 -7.12 8.71
CA ILE A 123 8.18 -6.94 8.51
C ILE A 123 8.64 -5.60 9.08
N ARG A 124 7.87 -4.52 8.84
CA ARG A 124 8.18 -3.21 9.41
C ARG A 124 8.23 -3.23 10.94
N LYS A 125 7.31 -3.93 11.61
CA LYS A 125 7.31 -4.09 13.08
C LYS A 125 8.45 -4.97 13.61
N GLU A 126 9.00 -5.85 12.78
CA GLU A 126 10.16 -6.67 13.15
C GLU A 126 11.47 -5.92 12.97
N LYS A 127 11.50 -4.92 12.08
CA LYS A 127 12.67 -4.06 11.81
C LYS A 127 12.75 -2.84 12.70
N LEU A 128 11.60 -2.22 12.98
CA LEU A 128 11.48 -0.99 13.76
C LEU A 128 11.05 -1.31 15.18
N ASN A 129 11.61 -0.60 16.15
CA ASN A 129 11.28 -0.78 17.55
C ASN A 129 10.00 -0.03 17.94
N LYS A 130 9.46 -0.33 19.12
CA LYS A 130 8.25 0.35 19.65
C LYS A 130 8.47 1.86 19.81
N ASP A 131 9.69 2.26 20.15
CA ASP A 131 10.09 3.66 20.34
C ASP A 131 10.02 4.43 19.01
N ASP A 132 10.36 3.80 17.88
CA ASP A 132 10.19 4.39 16.53
C ASP A 132 8.72 4.72 16.20
N PHE A 133 7.77 4.02 16.83
CA PHE A 133 6.34 4.30 16.67
C PHE A 133 5.81 5.32 17.69
N LYS A 134 6.57 5.56 18.76
CA LYS A 134 6.27 6.51 19.84
C LYS A 134 7.45 7.47 19.93
N ARG A 135 7.49 8.47 19.03
CA ARG A 135 8.49 9.56 19.02
C ARG A 135 9.08 9.77 20.41
N SER A 136 10.40 9.54 20.52
CA SER A 136 11.14 9.72 21.75
C SER A 136 10.76 11.06 22.38
N LYS A 137 10.63 11.13 23.71
CA LYS A 137 10.50 12.42 24.42
C LYS A 137 11.86 13.03 24.74
N ASP A 138 12.92 12.27 24.51
CA ASP A 138 14.26 12.68 24.86
C ASP A 138 14.80 13.63 23.78
N TYR A 139 15.73 14.47 24.19
CA TYR A 139 16.47 15.37 23.31
C TYR A 139 17.90 14.88 23.23
N TYR A 140 18.45 14.91 22.02
CA TYR A 140 19.85 14.64 21.76
C TYR A 140 20.43 15.85 21.03
N ARG A 141 21.59 16.33 21.48
CA ARG A 141 22.17 17.57 20.96
C ARG A 141 23.49 17.35 20.25
N ASP A 142 24.18 16.26 20.53
CA ASP A 142 25.52 16.06 20.01
C ASP A 142 25.48 15.77 18.50
N ILE A 143 26.59 16.06 17.83
CA ILE A 143 26.76 15.76 16.41
C ILE A 143 26.93 14.26 16.24
N LEU A 144 26.25 13.69 15.24
CA LEU A 144 26.34 12.27 14.89
C LEU A 144 27.53 12.05 13.96
N ASP A 145 28.73 12.24 14.51
CA ASP A 145 30.00 12.17 13.77
C ASP A 145 30.29 10.76 13.25
N GLY A 146 30.99 10.68 12.12
CA GLY A 146 31.41 9.43 11.48
C GLY A 146 30.37 8.76 10.57
N TYR A 147 29.19 9.36 10.37
CA TYR A 147 28.13 8.82 9.52
C TYR A 147 27.79 9.77 8.36
N GLY A 148 27.43 9.20 7.21
CA GLY A 148 26.90 9.98 6.08
C GLY A 148 25.43 10.35 6.28
N ALA A 149 24.97 11.47 5.73
CA ALA A 149 23.58 11.92 5.84
C ALA A 149 22.59 10.87 5.31
N CYS A 150 22.85 10.25 4.17
CA CYS A 150 22.03 9.18 3.60
C CYS A 150 22.00 7.94 4.50
N GLU A 151 23.10 7.63 5.18
CA GLU A 151 23.17 6.55 6.15
C GLU A 151 22.31 6.84 7.38
N LEU A 152 22.36 8.08 7.90
CA LEU A 152 21.52 8.56 8.99
C LEU A 152 20.03 8.58 8.61
N SER A 153 19.68 8.99 7.38
CA SER A 153 18.30 8.88 6.87
C SER A 153 17.85 7.42 6.82
N TRP A 154 18.70 6.54 6.28
CA TRP A 154 18.33 5.17 6.04
C TRP A 154 18.23 4.35 7.33
N ILE A 155 19.10 4.56 8.32
CA ILE A 155 19.00 3.84 9.60
C ILE A 155 17.73 4.23 10.36
N ASP A 156 17.20 5.43 10.11
CA ASP A 156 16.00 5.92 10.77
C ASP A 156 14.77 5.05 10.50
N ASP A 157 14.46 4.76 9.23
CA ASP A 157 13.25 4.02 8.89
C ASP A 157 13.42 2.99 7.75
N PHE A 158 14.66 2.69 7.40
CA PHE A 158 15.09 1.84 6.27
C PHE A 158 14.70 2.37 4.88
N LYS A 159 14.42 3.67 4.74
CA LYS A 159 14.11 4.29 3.45
C LYS A 159 15.03 5.46 3.14
N LEU A 160 15.12 5.77 1.85
CA LEU A 160 15.72 6.99 1.34
C LEU A 160 14.63 7.84 0.68
N GLU A 161 14.61 9.12 0.99
CA GLU A 161 13.68 10.11 0.50
C GLU A 161 14.43 11.14 -0.36
N ILE A 162 14.39 10.92 -1.67
CA ILE A 162 14.93 11.84 -2.68
C ILE A 162 13.89 12.96 -2.94
N PRO A 163 14.32 14.23 -3.10
CA PRO A 163 15.71 14.68 -3.20
C PRO A 163 16.38 15.06 -1.87
N LYS A 164 15.63 15.16 -0.76
CA LYS A 164 16.15 15.73 0.50
C LYS A 164 17.40 15.01 1.03
N ASP A 165 17.48 13.68 0.92
CA ASP A 165 18.60 12.90 1.45
C ASP A 165 19.88 13.16 0.65
N ILE A 166 19.75 13.33 -0.67
CA ILE A 166 20.87 13.70 -1.54
C ILE A 166 21.32 15.13 -1.23
N ILE A 167 20.37 16.06 -1.07
CA ILE A 167 20.71 17.45 -0.74
C ILE A 167 21.44 17.52 0.61
N ALA A 168 20.99 16.76 1.61
CA ALA A 168 21.68 16.67 2.89
C ALA A 168 23.11 16.10 2.73
N GLU A 169 23.29 15.04 1.93
CA GLU A 169 24.62 14.48 1.64
C GLU A 169 25.53 15.49 0.91
N LEU A 170 24.98 16.26 -0.02
CA LEU A 170 25.73 17.31 -0.71
C LEU A 170 26.15 18.43 0.26
N LEU A 171 25.25 18.86 1.17
CA LEU A 171 25.59 19.86 2.19
C LEU A 171 26.68 19.33 3.15
N GLN A 172 26.65 18.04 3.49
CA GLN A 172 27.72 17.41 4.26
C GLN A 172 29.05 17.41 3.50
N LEU A 173 29.04 17.06 2.21
CA LEU A 173 30.25 17.13 1.36
C LEU A 173 30.80 18.56 1.23
N GLU A 174 29.93 19.58 1.32
CA GLU A 174 30.33 20.98 1.37
C GLU A 174 30.99 21.34 2.72
N ASN A 175 30.44 20.88 3.85
CA ASN A 175 31.08 21.02 5.18
C ASN A 175 32.47 20.38 5.21
N GLU A 176 32.58 19.19 4.61
CA GLU A 176 33.82 18.42 4.48
C GLU A 176 34.80 19.03 3.46
N LYS A 177 34.44 20.16 2.81
CA LYS A 177 35.25 20.87 1.80
C LYS A 177 35.64 20.00 0.61
N VAL A 178 34.74 19.10 0.22
CA VAL A 178 34.88 18.23 -0.96
C VAL A 178 34.28 18.91 -2.20
N ILE A 179 33.14 19.57 -2.02
CA ILE A 179 32.44 20.31 -3.07
C ILE A 179 32.10 21.72 -2.61
N LYS A 180 31.70 22.55 -3.56
CA LYS A 180 31.08 23.85 -3.33
C LYS A 180 29.76 23.93 -4.08
N ILE A 181 28.68 24.29 -3.40
CA ILE A 181 27.34 24.36 -3.99
C ILE A 181 27.01 25.82 -4.30
N ASN A 182 27.12 26.25 -5.55
CA ASN A 182 26.58 27.53 -5.98
C ASN A 182 25.06 27.37 -6.29
N GLU A 183 24.32 28.47 -6.43
CA GLU A 183 22.83 28.44 -6.49
C GLU A 183 22.25 27.38 -7.43
N ASP A 184 22.88 27.17 -8.59
CA ASP A 184 22.45 26.20 -9.61
C ASP A 184 23.52 25.19 -10.02
N ASN A 185 24.69 25.18 -9.36
CA ASN A 185 25.87 24.46 -9.82
C ASN A 185 26.66 23.83 -8.66
N ILE A 186 27.15 22.61 -8.84
CA ILE A 186 28.06 21.92 -7.91
C ILE A 186 29.46 21.90 -8.51
N GLU A 187 30.43 22.46 -7.79
CA GLU A 187 31.84 22.47 -8.16
C GLU A 187 32.61 21.49 -7.27
N MET A 188 33.38 20.58 -7.86
CA MET A 188 34.29 19.72 -7.10
C MET A 188 35.56 20.50 -6.77
N LEU A 189 36.02 20.40 -5.52
CA LEU A 189 37.28 21.02 -5.11
C LEU A 189 38.45 20.09 -5.44
N GLU A 190 39.61 20.63 -5.81
CA GLU A 190 40.74 19.81 -6.29
C GLU A 190 41.57 19.16 -5.16
N ASN A 191 41.40 19.62 -3.91
CA ASN A 191 42.27 19.31 -2.77
C ASN A 191 41.56 18.57 -1.63
N PHE A 192 40.91 17.44 -1.90
CA PHE A 192 40.32 16.58 -0.86
C PHE A 192 40.86 15.14 -0.92
N ASP A 193 40.93 14.49 0.24
CA ASP A 193 41.37 13.10 0.34
C ASP A 193 40.22 12.14 0.04
N THR A 194 40.27 11.52 -1.13
CA THR A 194 39.30 10.50 -1.57
C THR A 194 39.22 9.27 -0.65
N ASN A 195 40.23 9.01 0.18
CA ASN A 195 40.22 7.87 1.11
C ASN A 195 39.27 8.06 2.29
N ASN A 196 38.96 9.31 2.65
CA ASN A 196 38.05 9.63 3.74
C ASN A 196 36.57 9.52 3.33
N LEU A 197 36.30 9.47 2.03
CA LEU A 197 34.93 9.38 1.53
C LEU A 197 34.36 7.98 1.71
N ASN A 198 33.10 7.93 2.15
CA ASN A 198 32.32 6.70 2.20
C ASN A 198 31.86 6.27 0.78
N GLU A 199 31.33 5.05 0.64
CA GLU A 199 30.94 4.54 -0.67
C GLU A 199 29.77 5.32 -1.29
N THR A 200 28.88 5.85 -0.45
CA THR A 200 27.74 6.68 -0.85
C THR A 200 28.17 8.01 -1.42
N GLN A 201 29.09 8.71 -0.75
CA GLN A 201 29.70 9.96 -1.19
C GLN A 201 30.43 9.78 -2.52
N LYS A 202 31.27 8.74 -2.64
CA LYS A 202 31.94 8.42 -3.91
C LYS A 202 30.94 8.19 -5.05
N TYR A 203 29.86 7.46 -4.78
CA TYR A 203 28.82 7.24 -5.77
C TYR A 203 28.11 8.55 -6.16
N LEU A 204 27.78 9.39 -5.19
CA LEU A 204 27.12 10.67 -5.45
C LEU A 204 28.00 11.59 -6.28
N LEU A 205 29.28 11.73 -5.95
CA LEU A 205 30.25 12.50 -6.74
C LEU A 205 30.35 11.96 -8.17
N SER A 206 30.33 10.64 -8.36
CA SER A 206 30.35 10.04 -9.71
C SER A 206 29.11 10.34 -10.55
N CYS A 207 28.03 10.84 -9.94
CA CYS A 207 26.80 11.24 -10.62
C CYS A 207 26.74 12.75 -10.90
N ILE A 208 27.76 13.53 -10.52
CA ILE A 208 27.82 14.96 -10.80
C ILE A 208 28.30 15.16 -12.23
N GLU A 209 27.42 15.69 -13.08
CA GLU A 209 27.67 16.00 -14.48
C GLU A 209 27.11 17.38 -14.82
N ASP A 210 27.92 18.23 -15.45
CA ASP A 210 27.59 19.63 -15.75
C ASP A 210 27.03 20.39 -14.54
N GLY A 211 27.63 20.16 -13.37
CA GLY A 211 27.24 20.89 -12.17
C GLY A 211 26.00 20.41 -11.44
N LYS A 212 25.41 19.29 -11.86
CA LYS A 212 24.17 18.76 -11.27
C LYS A 212 24.31 17.27 -11.03
N VAL A 213 23.60 16.76 -10.03
CA VAL A 213 23.44 15.32 -9.83
C VAL A 213 22.47 14.82 -10.89
N LYS A 214 22.95 13.99 -11.81
CA LYS A 214 22.16 13.36 -12.88
C LYS A 214 22.23 11.84 -12.77
N ASN A 215 21.24 11.17 -13.37
CA ASN A 215 21.26 9.71 -13.56
C ASN A 215 21.41 8.88 -12.27
N ILE A 216 20.94 9.40 -11.13
CA ILE A 216 21.05 8.66 -9.87
C ILE A 216 20.12 7.45 -9.88
N SER A 217 20.68 6.29 -9.56
CA SER A 217 19.94 5.04 -9.41
C SER A 217 19.62 4.87 -7.93
N GLU A 218 18.34 4.94 -7.55
CA GLU A 218 17.91 4.69 -6.16
C GLU A 218 18.42 3.34 -5.65
N ILE A 219 18.48 2.33 -6.52
CA ILE A 219 18.97 0.99 -6.17
C ILE A 219 20.46 1.04 -5.83
N LYS A 220 21.26 1.68 -6.68
CA LYS A 220 22.71 1.79 -6.48
C LYS A 220 23.04 2.66 -5.26
N LEU A 221 22.29 3.75 -5.06
CA LEU A 221 22.39 4.59 -3.86
C LEU A 221 22.07 3.79 -2.59
N GLN A 222 20.99 3.01 -2.60
CA GLN A 222 20.64 2.19 -1.46
C GLN A 222 21.68 1.09 -1.21
N GLU A 223 22.29 0.53 -2.25
CA GLU A 223 23.37 -0.45 -2.14
C GLU A 223 24.63 0.16 -1.50
N THR A 224 25.03 1.38 -1.87
CA THR A 224 26.19 2.06 -1.27
C THR A 224 25.93 2.40 0.20
N VAL A 225 24.74 2.93 0.51
CA VAL A 225 24.34 3.22 1.90
C VAL A 225 24.35 1.97 2.77
N ARG A 226 23.88 0.84 2.24
CA ARG A 226 23.92 -0.44 2.95
C ARG A 226 25.35 -0.92 3.22
N LYS A 227 26.29 -0.67 2.31
CA LYS A 227 27.71 -1.02 2.53
C LYS A 227 28.31 -0.18 3.64
N ASP A 228 28.05 1.12 3.64
CA ASP A 228 28.53 2.03 4.68
C ASP A 228 27.94 1.65 6.05
N ALA A 229 26.63 1.41 6.13
CA ALA A 229 25.95 0.95 7.34
C ALA A 229 26.47 -0.39 7.88
N LEU A 230 26.82 -1.33 7.00
CA LEU A 230 27.46 -2.59 7.40
C LEU A 230 28.89 -2.37 7.92
N LYS A 231 29.65 -1.49 7.27
CA LYS A 231 31.02 -1.12 7.67
C LYS A 231 31.02 -0.50 9.07
N HIS A 232 30.04 0.36 9.36
CA HIS A 232 29.85 0.98 10.67
C HIS A 232 29.14 0.08 11.69
N LYS A 233 28.79 -1.16 11.33
CA LYS A 233 28.14 -2.15 12.22
C LYS A 233 26.82 -1.69 12.85
N ILE A 234 26.19 -0.66 12.31
CA ILE A 234 24.87 -0.19 12.75
C ILE A 234 23.73 -1.07 12.20
N VAL A 235 24.01 -1.89 11.18
CA VAL A 235 23.08 -2.91 10.69
C VAL A 235 23.74 -4.27 10.55
N GLU A 236 22.90 -5.30 10.60
CA GLU A 236 23.26 -6.69 10.33
C GLU A 236 22.31 -7.29 9.29
N GLN A 237 22.84 -8.22 8.49
CA GLN A 237 22.01 -9.03 7.61
C GLN A 237 21.52 -10.27 8.36
N ARG A 238 20.20 -10.41 8.50
CA ARG A 238 19.59 -11.63 9.07
C ARG A 238 19.12 -12.53 7.95
N GLU A 239 19.95 -13.49 7.58
CA GLU A 239 19.48 -14.59 6.75
C GLU A 239 18.78 -15.65 7.61
N GLU A 240 17.47 -15.79 7.39
CA GLU A 240 16.73 -16.87 8.03
C GLU A 240 17.18 -18.22 7.44
N SER A 241 17.72 -19.10 8.29
CA SER A 241 18.25 -20.39 7.85
C SER A 241 17.20 -21.24 7.12
N LYS A 242 17.64 -22.01 6.09
CA LYS A 242 16.76 -22.90 5.31
C LYS A 242 15.92 -23.84 6.22
N LYS A 243 16.51 -24.31 7.33
CA LYS A 243 15.84 -25.15 8.33
C LYS A 243 14.69 -24.42 9.04
N LYS A 244 14.90 -23.17 9.45
CA LYS A 244 13.89 -22.34 10.12
C LYS A 244 12.76 -21.97 9.15
N LYS A 245 13.08 -21.64 7.90
CA LYS A 245 12.11 -21.42 6.81
C LYS A 245 11.20 -22.64 6.59
N LYS A 246 11.78 -23.84 6.44
CA LYS A 246 11.02 -25.10 6.29
C LYS A 246 10.11 -25.37 7.50
N LYS A 247 10.61 -25.19 8.74
CA LYS A 247 9.81 -25.39 9.96
C LYS A 247 8.61 -24.44 10.02
N ARG A 248 8.78 -23.17 9.64
CA ARG A 248 7.68 -22.21 9.59
C ARG A 248 6.65 -22.56 8.51
N MET A 249 7.12 -22.98 7.33
CA MET A 249 6.26 -23.46 6.24
C MET A 249 5.43 -24.66 6.66
N PHE A 250 6.06 -25.65 7.31
CA PHE A 250 5.38 -26.84 7.81
C PHE A 250 4.30 -26.49 8.85
N LYS A 251 4.60 -25.61 9.81
CA LYS A 251 3.60 -25.12 10.78
C LYS A 251 2.42 -24.43 10.09
N ALA A 252 2.69 -23.59 9.09
CA ALA A 252 1.67 -22.89 8.32
C ALA A 252 0.76 -23.87 7.54
N ILE A 253 1.35 -24.86 6.88
CA ILE A 253 0.62 -25.91 6.15
C ILE A 253 -0.21 -26.75 7.14
N LEU A 254 0.37 -27.16 8.27
CA LEU A 254 -0.32 -27.97 9.27
C LEU A 254 -1.56 -27.24 9.82
N ILE A 255 -1.43 -25.95 10.15
CA ILE A 255 -2.56 -25.11 10.59
C ILE A 255 -3.63 -25.05 9.49
N ALA A 256 -3.22 -24.83 8.24
CA ALA A 256 -4.16 -24.77 7.12
C ALA A 256 -4.92 -26.09 6.90
N VAL A 257 -4.25 -27.24 7.07
CA VAL A 257 -4.88 -28.56 6.97
C VAL A 257 -5.87 -28.79 8.12
N ILE A 258 -5.47 -28.48 9.36
CA ILE A 258 -6.35 -28.63 10.53
C ILE A 258 -7.61 -27.77 10.38
N VAL A 259 -7.46 -26.51 9.96
CA VAL A 259 -8.60 -25.62 9.73
C VAL A 259 -9.55 -26.23 8.68
N ASN A 260 -9.06 -26.73 7.55
CA ASN A 260 -9.92 -27.36 6.55
C ASN A 260 -10.67 -28.60 7.09
N ILE A 261 -10.00 -29.43 7.88
CA ILE A 261 -10.64 -30.62 8.47
C ILE A 261 -11.78 -30.19 9.41
N VAL A 262 -11.52 -29.26 10.33
CA VAL A 262 -12.53 -28.75 11.27
C VAL A 262 -13.72 -28.17 10.51
N MET A 263 -13.47 -27.40 9.45
CA MET A 263 -14.54 -26.82 8.64
C MET A 263 -15.36 -27.87 7.88
N ARG A 264 -14.72 -28.92 7.36
CA ARG A 264 -15.42 -30.02 6.69
C ARG A 264 -16.33 -30.79 7.64
N VAL A 265 -15.85 -31.05 8.86
CA VAL A 265 -16.67 -31.68 9.92
C VAL A 265 -17.86 -30.80 10.27
N ALA A 266 -17.63 -29.49 10.48
CA ALA A 266 -18.70 -28.56 10.81
C ALA A 266 -19.74 -28.43 9.68
N PHE A 267 -19.31 -28.44 8.40
CA PHE A 267 -20.23 -28.45 7.25
C PHE A 267 -21.13 -29.68 7.23
N ASN A 268 -20.56 -30.88 7.43
CA ASN A 268 -21.34 -32.12 7.41
C ASN A 268 -22.42 -32.12 8.51
N ILE A 269 -22.08 -31.72 9.74
CA ILE A 269 -23.04 -31.62 10.86
C ILE A 269 -24.22 -30.70 10.49
N ILE A 270 -23.93 -29.58 9.84
CA ILE A 270 -24.96 -28.57 9.51
C ILE A 270 -25.80 -29.00 8.30
N SER A 271 -25.21 -29.68 7.31
CA SER A 271 -25.97 -30.20 6.16
C SER A 271 -27.03 -31.23 6.55
N GLU A 272 -26.90 -31.85 7.73
CA GLU A 272 -27.86 -32.80 8.28
C GLU A 272 -28.93 -32.12 9.16
N MET A 273 -28.84 -30.81 9.40
CA MET A 273 -29.84 -30.08 10.18
C MET A 273 -31.07 -29.80 9.32
N ASN A 274 -32.23 -30.29 9.76
CA ASN A 274 -33.51 -29.94 9.15
C ASN A 274 -33.86 -28.48 9.47
N PHE A 275 -33.88 -27.64 8.45
CA PHE A 275 -34.38 -26.29 8.54
C PHE A 275 -35.89 -26.32 8.29
N GLU A 276 -36.69 -26.13 9.33
CA GLU A 276 -38.11 -25.79 9.16
C GLU A 276 -38.23 -24.51 8.29
N ASN A 277 -39.35 -24.33 7.57
CA ASN A 277 -39.62 -23.23 6.63
C ASN A 277 -39.74 -21.83 7.28
N ASN A 278 -38.79 -21.49 8.16
CA ASN A 278 -38.69 -20.21 8.85
C ASN A 278 -37.50 -19.42 8.28
N MET A 279 -37.65 -18.10 8.15
CA MET A 279 -36.62 -17.23 7.57
C MET A 279 -35.30 -17.20 8.37
N ILE A 280 -35.36 -17.38 9.70
CA ILE A 280 -34.18 -17.35 10.58
C ILE A 280 -33.17 -18.47 10.25
N PRO A 281 -33.57 -19.76 10.18
CA PRO A 281 -32.65 -20.82 9.79
C PRO A 281 -32.04 -20.65 8.39
N ILE A 282 -32.80 -20.13 7.42
CA ILE A 282 -32.29 -19.84 6.06
C ILE A 282 -31.18 -18.78 6.11
N ILE A 283 -31.40 -17.67 6.80
CA ILE A 283 -30.39 -16.61 6.96
C ILE A 283 -29.14 -17.14 7.67
N SER A 284 -29.33 -17.94 8.74
CA SER A 284 -28.23 -18.56 9.47
C SER A 284 -27.40 -19.49 8.58
N PHE A 285 -28.05 -20.29 7.73
CA PHE A 285 -27.39 -21.14 6.75
C PHE A 285 -26.57 -20.33 5.74
N VAL A 286 -27.13 -19.25 5.19
CA VAL A 286 -26.42 -18.36 4.25
C VAL A 286 -25.19 -17.73 4.89
N ILE A 287 -25.29 -17.19 6.11
CA ILE A 287 -24.15 -16.63 6.85
C ILE A 287 -23.07 -17.70 7.06
N TYR A 288 -23.47 -18.92 7.39
CA TYR A 288 -22.54 -20.02 7.60
C TYR A 288 -21.83 -20.44 6.31
N VAL A 289 -22.54 -20.55 5.18
CA VAL A 289 -21.93 -20.81 3.87
C VAL A 289 -20.91 -19.73 3.50
N ILE A 290 -21.25 -18.45 3.72
CA ILE A 290 -20.30 -17.35 3.52
C ILE A 290 -19.07 -17.51 4.42
N ALA A 291 -19.25 -17.87 5.69
CA ALA A 291 -18.14 -18.13 6.60
C ALA A 291 -17.25 -19.27 6.09
N LEU A 292 -17.83 -20.40 5.66
CA LEU A 292 -17.08 -21.51 5.06
C LEU A 292 -16.26 -21.06 3.85
N MET A 293 -16.85 -20.25 2.95
CA MET A 293 -16.14 -19.71 1.79
C MET A 293 -14.94 -18.86 2.20
N ILE A 294 -15.09 -18.00 3.22
CA ILE A 294 -13.98 -17.20 3.76
C ILE A 294 -12.89 -18.10 4.37
N PHE A 295 -13.28 -19.10 5.15
CA PHE A 295 -12.34 -20.03 5.78
C PHE A 295 -11.62 -20.93 4.77
N ALA A 296 -12.27 -21.33 3.68
CA ALA A 296 -11.65 -22.06 2.58
C ALA A 296 -10.52 -21.26 1.91
N LEU A 297 -10.56 -19.92 1.97
CA LEU A 297 -9.51 -19.04 1.47
C LEU A 297 -8.32 -18.94 2.44
N TYR A 298 -8.49 -19.26 3.72
CA TYR A 298 -7.44 -19.11 4.74
C TYR A 298 -6.12 -19.84 4.42
N PRO A 299 -6.10 -21.11 3.97
CA PRO A 299 -4.89 -21.78 3.50
C PRO A 299 -4.13 -20.99 2.43
N THR A 300 -4.86 -20.45 1.44
CA THR A 300 -4.27 -19.68 0.34
C THR A 300 -3.65 -18.39 0.87
N ILE A 301 -4.34 -17.69 1.77
CA ILE A 301 -3.85 -16.50 2.46
C ILE A 301 -2.54 -16.79 3.20
N VAL A 302 -2.46 -17.91 3.92
CA VAL A 302 -1.28 -18.32 4.69
C VAL A 302 -0.09 -18.63 3.77
N ILE A 303 -0.30 -19.37 2.68
CA ILE A 303 0.76 -19.71 1.70
C ILE A 303 1.28 -18.44 1.01
N ILE A 304 0.37 -17.60 0.51
CA ILE A 304 0.71 -16.33 -0.15
C ILE A 304 1.47 -15.42 0.83
N SER A 305 1.03 -15.33 2.09
CA SER A 305 1.71 -14.57 3.14
C SER A 305 3.13 -15.05 3.37
N PHE A 306 3.34 -16.36 3.40
CA PHE A 306 4.67 -16.95 3.56
C PHE A 306 5.58 -16.63 2.37
N ILE A 307 5.10 -16.78 1.15
CA ILE A 307 5.87 -16.47 -0.07
C ILE A 307 6.28 -15.00 -0.07
N ILE A 308 5.32 -14.08 0.11
CA ILE A 308 5.58 -12.63 0.10
C ILE A 308 6.56 -12.26 1.22
N TYR A 309 6.39 -12.82 2.41
CA TYR A 309 7.31 -12.58 3.52
C TYR A 309 8.73 -12.98 3.13
N ASN A 310 8.93 -14.19 2.60
CA ASN A 310 10.26 -14.66 2.24
C ASN A 310 10.90 -13.81 1.13
N VAL A 311 10.13 -13.43 0.11
CA VAL A 311 10.62 -12.57 -0.97
C VAL A 311 11.06 -11.23 -0.40
N LYS A 312 10.21 -10.56 0.40
CA LYS A 312 10.56 -9.28 1.01
C LYS A 312 11.75 -9.37 1.97
N SER A 313 11.79 -10.38 2.83
CA SER A 313 12.92 -10.57 3.75
C SER A 313 14.22 -10.93 3.05
N THR A 314 14.17 -11.52 1.84
CA THR A 314 15.38 -11.80 1.04
C THR A 314 15.85 -10.56 0.29
N LEU A 315 14.92 -9.73 -0.21
CA LEU A 315 15.24 -8.48 -0.90
C LEU A 315 15.76 -7.39 0.05
N ASP A 316 15.35 -7.44 1.32
CA ASP A 316 15.74 -6.46 2.33
C ASP A 316 16.03 -7.14 3.68
N PRO A 317 17.17 -7.86 3.81
CA PRO A 317 17.51 -8.68 4.97
C PRO A 317 18.10 -7.88 6.15
N TYR A 318 18.14 -6.55 6.06
CA TYR A 318 18.82 -5.68 7.02
C TYR A 318 17.97 -5.37 8.25
N PHE A 319 18.61 -5.40 9.42
CA PHE A 319 18.06 -5.05 10.73
C PHE A 319 19.08 -4.21 11.49
N ARG A 320 18.62 -3.30 12.38
CA ARG A 320 19.54 -2.55 13.24
C ARG A 320 20.23 -3.50 14.22
N THR A 321 21.52 -3.26 14.44
CA THR A 321 22.23 -3.83 15.58
C THR A 321 21.85 -3.06 16.85
N LYS A 322 22.46 -3.42 18.00
CA LYS A 322 22.31 -2.63 19.22
C LYS A 322 22.84 -1.20 19.03
N GLU A 323 23.99 -1.06 18.39
CA GLU A 323 24.62 0.24 18.08
C GLU A 323 23.74 1.06 17.14
N GLY A 324 23.17 0.43 16.09
CA GLY A 324 22.24 1.13 15.20
C GLY A 324 20.93 1.56 15.87
N GLU A 325 20.50 0.83 16.89
CA GLU A 325 19.31 1.19 17.67
C GLU A 325 19.58 2.38 18.60
N GLU A 326 20.77 2.43 19.21
CA GLU A 326 21.23 3.59 19.98
C GLU A 326 21.38 4.82 19.08
N LEU A 327 21.98 4.65 17.89
CA LEU A 327 22.07 5.72 16.89
C LEU A 327 20.68 6.22 16.47
N ASN A 328 19.72 5.33 16.24
CA ASN A 328 18.35 5.73 15.91
C ASN A 328 17.68 6.55 17.02
N ARG A 329 17.90 6.20 18.29
CA ARG A 329 17.40 7.00 19.43
C ARG A 329 18.03 8.39 19.45
N SER A 330 19.32 8.49 19.17
CA SER A 330 20.00 9.79 19.05
C SER A 330 19.44 10.61 17.89
N ILE A 331 19.17 9.99 16.73
CA ILE A 331 18.50 10.65 15.59
C ILE A 331 17.11 11.18 15.98
N GLU A 332 16.28 10.38 16.66
CA GLU A 332 14.96 10.81 17.11
C GLU A 332 15.05 11.96 18.13
N GLY A 333 16.01 11.90 19.06
CA GLY A 333 16.24 12.98 20.00
C GLY A 333 16.75 14.27 19.33
N LEU A 334 17.58 14.14 18.29
CA LEU A 334 18.12 15.27 17.54
C LEU A 334 17.04 15.94 16.70
N LYS A 335 16.15 15.16 16.07
CA LYS A 335 14.95 15.69 15.39
C LYS A 335 14.12 16.57 16.31
N ASN A 336 13.87 16.12 17.54
CA ASN A 336 13.13 16.91 18.52
C ASN A 336 13.88 18.19 18.90
N TYR A 337 15.19 18.08 19.14
CA TYR A 337 16.01 19.23 19.55
C TYR A 337 16.02 20.31 18.48
N LEU A 338 16.28 19.94 17.22
CA LEU A 338 16.30 20.88 16.11
C LEU A 338 14.94 21.53 15.91
N LYS A 339 13.86 20.74 16.02
CA LYS A 339 12.50 21.26 15.85
C LYS A 339 12.09 22.25 16.93
N ASP A 340 12.42 21.98 18.19
CA ASP A 340 11.84 22.72 19.32
C ASP A 340 12.76 23.84 19.83
N TYR A 341 14.07 23.79 19.55
CA TYR A 341 15.06 24.71 20.13
C TYR A 341 15.91 25.46 19.12
N THR A 342 15.65 25.31 17.82
CA THR A 342 16.43 26.02 16.79
C THR A 342 15.53 26.75 15.80
N LEU A 343 16.05 27.85 15.24
CA LEU A 343 15.42 28.62 14.16
C LEU A 343 16.00 28.18 12.79
N LEU A 344 16.35 26.89 12.67
CA LEU A 344 17.02 26.36 11.47
C LEU A 344 16.10 26.28 10.25
N ASP A 345 14.78 26.33 10.44
CA ASP A 345 13.79 26.43 9.35
C ASP A 345 13.84 27.77 8.61
N GLU A 346 14.39 28.80 9.25
CA GLU A 346 14.60 30.12 8.67
C GLU A 346 15.99 30.32 8.06
N GLN A 347 16.96 29.46 8.39
CA GLN A 347 18.35 29.62 7.93
C GLN A 347 18.54 29.23 6.47
N GLU A 348 19.39 30.00 5.79
CA GLU A 348 19.84 29.72 4.42
C GLU A 348 21.23 29.08 4.40
N LYS A 349 21.72 28.76 3.19
CA LYS A 349 22.99 28.07 2.97
C LYS A 349 24.19 28.77 3.62
N ASP A 350 24.21 30.10 3.67
CA ASP A 350 25.31 30.85 4.30
C ASP A 350 25.42 30.57 5.80
N GLY A 351 24.34 30.10 6.42
CA GLY A 351 24.32 29.59 7.79
C GLY A 351 25.13 28.32 7.99
N ILE A 352 25.56 27.63 6.92
CA ILE A 352 26.39 26.42 7.01
C ILE A 352 27.71 26.68 7.73
N VAL A 353 28.27 27.90 7.63
CA VAL A 353 29.49 28.30 8.34
C VAL A 353 29.29 28.38 9.86
N VAL A 354 28.04 28.59 10.30
CA VAL A 354 27.69 28.81 11.73
C VAL A 354 27.06 27.56 12.35
N TRP A 355 26.22 26.88 11.57
CA TRP A 355 25.40 25.76 12.03
C TRP A 355 25.90 24.40 11.54
N GLU A 356 26.85 24.37 10.60
CA GLU A 356 27.56 23.20 10.08
C GLU A 356 26.64 21.98 9.94
N GLU A 357 26.82 20.94 10.76
CA GLU A 357 26.10 19.67 10.70
C GLU A 357 24.62 19.81 11.10
N TYR A 358 24.26 20.77 11.94
CA TYR A 358 22.86 20.99 12.30
C TYR A 358 22.03 21.47 11.10
N LEU A 359 22.62 22.25 10.19
CA LEU A 359 21.94 22.65 8.97
C LEU A 359 21.70 21.43 8.06
N VAL A 360 22.69 20.55 7.93
CA VAL A 360 22.55 19.26 7.22
C VAL A 360 21.40 18.44 7.80
N TYR A 361 21.37 18.27 9.12
CA TYR A 361 20.32 17.51 9.81
C TYR A 361 18.93 18.14 9.66
N SER A 362 18.82 19.47 9.64
CA SER A 362 17.54 20.15 9.43
C SER A 362 16.93 19.84 8.05
N VAL A 363 17.77 19.72 7.02
CA VAL A 363 17.36 19.31 5.67
C VAL A 363 17.02 17.82 5.65
N LEU A 364 17.89 16.99 6.23
CA LEU A 364 17.71 15.54 6.34
C LEU A 364 16.37 15.17 6.99
N PHE A 365 16.02 15.85 8.09
CA PHE A 365 14.79 15.61 8.84
C PHE A 365 13.56 16.36 8.29
N ASN A 366 13.69 16.99 7.12
CA ASN A 366 12.61 17.72 6.44
C ASN A 366 12.04 18.88 7.29
N GLN A 367 12.89 19.53 8.08
CA GLN A 367 12.55 20.68 8.92
C GLN A 367 12.87 22.00 8.21
N ASN A 368 13.93 22.05 7.40
CA ASN A 368 14.22 23.19 6.53
C ASN A 368 13.75 22.95 5.08
N LYS A 369 12.47 23.23 4.83
CA LYS A 369 11.86 23.06 3.49
C LYS A 369 12.37 24.06 2.46
N LYS A 370 12.76 25.28 2.89
CA LYS A 370 13.27 26.31 1.99
C LYS A 370 14.54 25.84 1.28
N MET A 371 15.47 25.24 2.02
CA MET A 371 16.69 24.66 1.48
C MET A 371 16.40 23.50 0.52
N ILE A 372 15.46 22.60 0.87
CA ILE A 372 15.05 21.49 0.00
C ILE A 372 14.48 22.03 -1.32
N ASP A 373 13.60 23.03 -1.26
CA ASP A 373 12.99 23.61 -2.44
C ASP A 373 13.98 24.40 -3.30
N LYS A 374 14.97 25.05 -2.69
CA LYS A 374 16.05 25.77 -3.39
C LYS A 374 16.94 24.80 -4.16
N TYR A 375 17.38 23.71 -3.52
CA TYR A 375 18.37 22.78 -4.10
C TYR A 375 17.77 21.54 -4.76
N LYS A 376 16.44 21.40 -4.86
CA LYS A 376 15.86 20.30 -5.66
C LYS A 376 16.22 20.40 -7.15
N SER A 377 16.52 21.59 -7.67
CA SER A 377 16.83 21.81 -9.10
C SER A 377 18.18 21.23 -9.53
N ILE A 378 19.10 21.05 -8.57
CA ILE A 378 20.44 20.47 -8.78
C ILE A 378 20.43 18.94 -8.67
N VAL A 379 19.31 18.32 -8.26
CA VAL A 379 19.11 16.87 -8.20
C VAL A 379 18.05 16.47 -9.24
N LYS A 380 18.46 15.87 -10.35
CA LYS A 380 17.57 15.56 -11.49
C LYS A 380 17.31 14.07 -11.71
#